data_AF-A0A9D2HRU4-F1
#
_entry.id   AF-A0A9D2HRU4-F1
#
_cell.length_a   1.000
_cell.length_b   1.000
_cell.length_c   1.000
_cell.angle_alpha   90.00
_cell.angle_beta   90.00
_cell.angle_gamma   90.00
#
_symmetry.space_group_name_H-M   'P 1'
#
loop_
_entity.id
_entity.type
_entity.pdbx_description
1 polymer ?
#
loop_
_entity_poly.entity_id
_entity_poly.type
_entity_poly.pdbx_seq_one_letter_code
_entity_poly.pdbx_strand_id
1 'polypeptide(L)'
;MKIRQFLATLLLLVGAVALGGCSDDDDPYYHSVPGGGLAYRANTVHFYYIGEDGNSLIEQSLPATYPLPCEDKEAQLPVPEVDEFGYYSSGNWTACQIAVDEDGVPFFNFTFPIDQSTDTYTVYVYSNGSFDRFELLYGYTNDAVDGNGWYTHVLSLKINGQHVYSDEEKRDAESAYCKVYLRKSDAGTQEVWSEYD
;
A
#
# COMPACT_ATOMS: atom_id res chain seq x y z
N MET A 1 -61.48 -9.14 9.04
CA MET A 1 -60.25 -9.12 8.22
C MET A 1 -59.16 -8.39 9.04
N LYS A 2 -58.88 -8.80 10.28
CA LYS A 2 -57.92 -9.81 10.79
C LYS A 2 -56.45 -9.52 10.42
N ILE A 3 -55.82 -8.74 11.29
CA ILE A 3 -54.39 -8.45 11.59
C ILE A 3 -53.36 -9.57 11.25
N ARG A 4 -53.80 -10.81 11.03
CA ARG A 4 -52.96 -11.95 10.66
C ARG A 4 -52.33 -11.87 9.26
N GLN A 5 -52.91 -11.12 8.33
CA GLN A 5 -52.35 -11.01 6.97
C GLN A 5 -51.20 -9.98 6.88
N PHE A 6 -51.12 -9.00 7.77
CA PHE A 6 -50.05 -7.99 7.74
C PHE A 6 -48.74 -8.50 8.36
N LEU A 7 -48.81 -9.38 9.37
CA LEU A 7 -47.62 -9.96 10.01
C LEU A 7 -46.90 -10.98 9.11
N ALA A 8 -47.65 -11.72 8.28
CA ALA A 8 -47.07 -12.72 7.39
C ALA A 8 -46.26 -12.09 6.24
N THR A 9 -46.70 -10.96 5.71
CA THR A 9 -45.99 -10.23 4.65
C THR A 9 -44.76 -9.49 5.20
N LEU A 10 -44.80 -9.02 6.45
CA LEU A 10 -43.65 -8.35 7.09
C LEU A 10 -42.54 -9.35 7.45
N LEU A 11 -42.87 -10.57 7.87
CA LEU A 11 -41.88 -11.64 8.11
C LEU A 11 -41.24 -12.17 6.81
N LEU A 12 -41.96 -12.13 5.69
CA LEU A 12 -41.43 -12.52 4.38
C LEU A 12 -40.49 -11.45 3.78
N LEU A 13 -40.67 -10.17 4.12
CA LEU A 13 -39.76 -9.10 3.69
C LEU A 13 -38.49 -9.00 4.54
N VAL A 14 -38.53 -9.40 5.81
CA VAL A 14 -37.33 -9.44 6.68
C VAL A 14 -36.50 -10.72 6.44
N GLY A 15 -37.11 -11.80 5.94
CA GLY A 15 -36.40 -13.04 5.62
C GLY A 15 -35.61 -13.05 4.31
N ALA A 16 -35.78 -12.06 3.43
CA ALA A 16 -35.15 -12.03 2.11
C ALA A 16 -33.89 -11.17 1.99
N VAL A 17 -33.47 -10.50 3.07
CA VAL A 17 -32.28 -9.61 3.06
C VAL A 17 -31.06 -10.23 3.78
N ALA A 18 -31.16 -11.47 4.27
CA ALA A 18 -30.11 -12.08 5.09
C ALA A 18 -29.29 -13.20 4.40
N LEU A 19 -29.33 -13.31 3.06
CA LEU A 19 -28.50 -14.27 2.32
C LEU A 19 -27.80 -13.66 1.09
N GLY A 20 -27.63 -12.33 1.10
CA GLY A 20 -26.72 -11.65 0.18
C GLY A 20 -25.31 -11.63 0.75
N GLY A 21 -24.52 -12.65 0.41
CA GLY A 21 -23.05 -12.59 0.36
C GLY A 21 -22.30 -12.52 1.68
N CYS A 22 -22.13 -13.65 2.36
CA CYS A 22 -20.74 -14.02 2.63
C CYS A 22 -20.27 -14.69 1.33
N SER A 23 -19.78 -13.90 0.37
CA SER A 23 -18.70 -14.46 -0.44
C SER A 23 -17.53 -14.52 0.54
N ASP A 24 -17.30 -15.72 1.09
CA ASP A 24 -15.91 -16.13 1.25
C ASP A 24 -15.39 -16.24 -0.18
N ASP A 25 -15.06 -15.09 -0.78
CA ASP A 25 -14.04 -15.08 -1.80
C ASP A 25 -12.80 -15.52 -1.01
N ASP A 26 -12.36 -16.77 -1.24
CA ASP A 26 -11.18 -17.34 -0.59
C ASP A 26 -10.08 -16.27 -0.66
N ASP A 27 -9.72 -15.66 0.49
CA ASP A 27 -8.66 -14.68 0.54
C ASP A 27 -7.38 -15.38 0.05
N PRO A 28 -6.84 -15.04 -1.14
CA PRO A 28 -5.70 -15.75 -1.68
C PRO A 28 -4.42 -15.41 -0.91
N TYR A 29 -4.49 -14.47 0.04
CA TYR A 29 -3.36 -13.97 0.78
C TYR A 29 -3.20 -14.65 2.13
N TYR A 30 -1.98 -15.13 2.38
CA TYR A 30 -1.53 -15.50 3.70
C TYR A 30 -1.39 -14.24 4.54
N HIS A 31 -2.15 -14.18 5.64
CA HIS A 31 -2.02 -13.13 6.66
C HIS A 31 -0.86 -13.36 7.63
N SER A 32 -0.14 -14.47 7.47
CA SER A 32 1.02 -14.85 8.28
C SER A 32 1.83 -15.89 7.52
N VAL A 33 3.16 -15.76 7.52
CA VAL A 33 4.07 -16.75 6.91
C VAL A 33 4.87 -17.42 8.04
N PRO A 34 4.49 -18.64 8.47
CA PRO A 34 5.18 -19.33 9.57
C PRO A 34 6.66 -19.58 9.28
N GLY A 35 7.55 -19.15 10.17
CA GLY A 35 9.00 -19.30 10.04
C GLY A 35 9.70 -18.14 9.32
N GLY A 36 8.96 -17.20 8.72
CA GLY A 36 9.52 -16.12 7.90
C GLY A 36 10.26 -16.65 6.66
N GLY A 37 10.81 -15.75 5.86
CA GLY A 37 11.57 -16.12 4.67
C GLY A 37 11.98 -14.93 3.81
N LEU A 38 12.67 -15.20 2.71
CA LEU A 38 12.90 -14.21 1.66
C LEU A 38 11.61 -14.06 0.85
N ALA A 39 11.00 -12.88 0.90
CA ALA A 39 10.00 -12.48 -0.09
C ALA A 39 10.71 -12.03 -1.35
N TYR A 40 10.24 -12.53 -2.49
CA TYR A 40 10.34 -11.78 -3.71
C TYR A 40 9.14 -10.85 -3.74
N ARG A 41 9.31 -9.62 -4.22
CA ARG A 41 8.18 -8.75 -4.45
C ARG A 41 7.64 -9.03 -5.85
N ALA A 42 6.47 -9.67 -5.99
CA ALA A 42 5.78 -9.70 -7.29
C ALA A 42 5.07 -8.37 -7.44
N ASN A 43 5.79 -7.38 -8.01
CA ASN A 43 5.43 -5.96 -8.18
C ASN A 43 6.36 -5.03 -7.39
N THR A 44 7.58 -4.77 -7.86
CA THR A 44 8.32 -3.63 -7.33
C THR A 44 7.54 -2.35 -7.67
N VAL A 45 6.69 -1.89 -6.74
CA VAL A 45 5.91 -0.67 -6.91
C VAL A 45 6.82 0.51 -6.64
N HIS A 46 6.97 1.33 -7.67
CA HIS A 46 7.69 2.59 -7.68
C HIS A 46 6.66 3.71 -7.53
N PHE A 47 6.66 4.38 -6.38
CA PHE A 47 5.77 5.50 -6.11
C PHE A 47 6.44 6.80 -6.54
N TYR A 48 5.91 7.39 -7.61
CA TYR A 48 6.27 8.71 -8.08
C TYR A 48 5.38 9.72 -7.41
N TYR A 49 5.94 10.57 -6.56
CA TYR A 49 5.17 11.53 -5.78
C TYR A 49 5.36 12.94 -6.36
N ILE A 50 4.29 13.49 -6.93
CA ILE A 50 4.32 14.69 -7.77
C ILE A 50 3.38 15.78 -7.25
N GLY A 51 3.71 17.04 -7.55
CA GLY A 51 2.87 18.21 -7.28
C GLY A 51 1.79 18.41 -8.35
N GLU A 52 0.96 19.45 -8.17
CA GLU A 52 -0.06 19.84 -9.15
C GLU A 52 0.51 20.27 -10.51
N ASP A 53 1.75 20.76 -10.51
CA ASP A 53 2.50 21.14 -11.70
C ASP A 53 3.14 19.96 -12.43
N GLY A 54 3.02 18.75 -11.88
CA GLY A 54 3.62 17.52 -12.42
C GLY A 54 5.09 17.32 -12.06
N ASN A 55 5.70 18.24 -11.30
CA ASN A 55 7.08 18.08 -10.85
C ASN A 55 7.16 17.12 -9.67
N SER A 56 8.28 16.40 -9.56
CA SER A 56 8.51 15.53 -8.40
C SER A 56 8.63 16.35 -7.11
N LEU A 57 7.99 15.86 -6.06
CA LEU A 57 8.10 16.37 -4.69
C LEU A 57 9.22 15.66 -3.91
N ILE A 58 9.86 14.65 -4.51
CA ILE A 58 10.97 13.91 -3.93
C ILE A 58 12.27 14.62 -4.34
N GLU A 59 13.04 15.08 -3.36
CA GLU A 59 14.32 15.74 -3.59
C GLU A 59 15.44 14.93 -2.94
N GLN A 60 16.27 14.29 -3.77
CA GLN A 60 17.38 13.44 -3.30
C GLN A 60 18.37 14.20 -2.40
N SER A 61 18.61 15.49 -2.67
CA SER A 61 19.47 16.34 -1.84
C SER A 61 18.85 16.75 -0.51
N LEU A 62 17.55 16.50 -0.30
CA LEU A 62 16.82 16.90 0.88
C LEU A 62 16.21 15.69 1.58
N PRO A 63 16.92 15.10 2.57
CA PRO A 63 16.46 13.95 3.35
C PRO A 63 15.10 14.14 4.03
N ALA A 64 14.68 15.39 4.23
CA ALA A 64 13.35 15.69 4.75
C ALA A 64 12.22 15.28 3.79
N THR A 65 12.48 15.03 2.51
CA THR A 65 11.47 14.53 1.56
C THR A 65 11.33 13.00 1.57
N TYR A 66 12.07 12.33 2.45
CA TYR A 66 12.19 10.88 2.42
C TYR A 66 11.04 10.24 3.20
N PRO A 67 10.37 9.20 2.64
CA PRO A 67 9.33 8.45 3.35
C PRO A 67 9.85 7.86 4.67
N LEU A 68 9.41 8.33 5.83
CA LEU A 68 9.92 7.89 7.12
C LEU A 68 9.04 6.83 7.77
N PRO A 69 9.53 5.59 7.94
CA PRO A 69 8.81 4.58 8.70
C PRO A 69 8.89 4.94 10.18
N CYS A 70 7.76 5.23 10.83
CA CYS A 70 7.74 5.59 12.25
C CYS A 70 6.37 5.27 12.88
N GLU A 71 6.38 4.67 14.07
CA GLU A 71 5.16 4.45 14.86
C GLU A 71 4.63 5.77 15.47
N ASP A 72 5.53 6.73 15.75
CA ASP A 72 5.21 7.97 16.46
C ASP A 72 5.35 9.22 15.57
N LYS A 73 4.33 10.06 15.67
CA LYS A 73 4.05 11.19 14.77
C LYS A 73 4.65 12.52 15.20
N GLU A 74 4.80 13.38 14.18
CA GLU A 74 4.59 14.84 14.20
C GLU A 74 5.65 15.76 14.83
N ALA A 75 6.52 15.30 15.72
CA ALA A 75 7.53 16.17 16.34
C ALA A 75 8.96 15.80 15.91
N GLN A 76 9.46 16.48 14.88
CA GLN A 76 10.81 16.33 14.32
C GLN A 76 11.09 14.93 13.77
N LEU A 77 10.79 14.76 12.49
CA LEU A 77 11.27 13.66 11.68
C LEU A 77 12.80 13.54 11.82
N PRO A 78 13.35 12.46 12.41
CA PRO A 78 14.79 12.25 12.35
C PRO A 78 15.18 12.12 10.88
N VAL A 79 16.25 12.80 10.46
CA VAL A 79 16.83 12.57 9.14
C VAL A 79 17.25 11.10 9.10
N PRO A 80 16.70 10.29 8.17
CA PRO A 80 17.04 8.88 8.14
C PRO A 80 18.53 8.73 7.79
N GLU A 81 19.25 7.89 8.54
CA GLU A 81 20.61 7.48 8.15
C GLU A 81 20.49 6.49 7.00
N VAL A 82 21.09 6.85 5.86
CA VAL A 82 21.08 6.05 4.64
C VAL A 82 22.29 5.11 4.63
N ASP A 83 22.07 3.84 4.33
CA ASP A 83 23.12 2.84 4.19
C ASP A 83 23.86 2.97 2.84
N GLU A 84 24.86 2.11 2.61
CA GLU A 84 25.68 2.13 1.39
C GLU A 84 24.89 1.82 0.10
N PHE A 85 23.67 1.29 0.23
CA PHE A 85 22.78 0.90 -0.86
C PHE A 85 21.62 1.89 -1.08
N GLY A 86 21.60 3.00 -0.34
CA GLY A 86 20.54 4.01 -0.46
C GLY A 86 19.27 3.66 0.34
N TYR A 87 19.30 2.61 1.16
CA TYR A 87 18.17 2.25 2.01
C TYR A 87 18.27 2.91 3.37
N TYR A 88 17.13 3.12 3.98
CA TYR A 88 17.06 3.50 5.38
C TYR A 88 15.87 2.79 6.03
N SER A 89 16.04 2.40 7.29
CA SER A 89 15.11 1.53 7.99
C SER A 89 14.62 2.15 9.29
N SER A 90 13.36 1.94 9.65
CA SER A 90 13.01 1.90 11.06
C SER A 90 13.47 0.55 11.61
N GLY A 91 13.87 0.48 12.88
CA GLY A 91 14.44 -0.74 13.49
C GLY A 91 13.59 -2.02 13.41
N ASN A 92 12.40 -1.98 12.80
CA ASN A 92 11.50 -3.10 12.50
C ASN A 92 11.66 -3.63 11.06
N TRP A 93 12.86 -3.54 10.46
CA TRP A 93 13.20 -4.12 9.14
C TRP A 93 12.40 -3.62 7.93
N THR A 94 11.53 -2.61 8.10
CA THR A 94 10.92 -1.89 6.97
C THR A 94 11.96 -0.96 6.39
N ALA A 95 12.41 -1.24 5.18
CA ALA A 95 13.37 -0.42 4.46
C ALA A 95 12.65 0.42 3.40
N CYS A 96 12.92 1.70 3.38
CA CYS A 96 12.52 2.61 2.32
C CYS A 96 13.74 2.92 1.47
N GLN A 97 13.55 3.09 0.16
CA GLN A 97 14.60 3.52 -0.76
C GLN A 97 14.07 4.67 -1.60
N ILE A 98 14.90 5.69 -1.80
CA ILE A 98 14.72 6.62 -2.91
C ILE A 98 15.67 6.22 -4.02
N ALA A 99 15.11 5.99 -5.19
CA ALA A 99 15.83 5.64 -6.39
C ALA A 99 15.41 6.58 -7.53
N VAL A 100 16.09 6.45 -8.66
CA VAL A 100 15.86 7.25 -9.86
C VAL A 100 15.61 6.30 -11.00
N ASP A 101 14.59 6.58 -11.80
CA ASP A 101 14.32 5.81 -13.02
C ASP A 101 15.31 6.15 -14.15
N GLU A 102 15.13 5.51 -15.30
CA GLU A 102 15.99 5.70 -16.47
C GLU A 102 15.96 7.14 -17.02
N ASP A 103 14.87 7.86 -16.78
CA ASP A 103 14.64 9.24 -17.22
C ASP A 103 15.11 10.30 -16.20
N GLY A 104 15.65 9.86 -15.06
CA GLY A 104 16.13 10.77 -14.03
C GLY A 104 15.06 11.20 -13.03
N VAL A 105 13.87 10.59 -13.04
CA VAL A 105 12.76 10.92 -12.15
C VAL A 105 12.89 10.14 -10.84
N PRO A 106 12.93 10.82 -9.68
CA PRO A 106 13.02 10.13 -8.41
C PRO A 106 11.67 9.50 -8.04
N PHE A 107 11.75 8.29 -7.49
CA PHE A 107 10.64 7.56 -6.90
C PHE A 107 11.07 6.95 -5.57
N PHE A 108 10.10 6.54 -4.75
CA PHE A 108 10.39 5.68 -3.62
C PHE A 108 9.75 4.31 -3.77
N ASN A 109 10.41 3.30 -3.20
CA ASN A 109 9.85 1.98 -3.01
C ASN A 109 9.96 1.60 -1.53
N PHE A 110 9.14 0.64 -1.14
CA PHE A 110 9.15 0.07 0.19
C PHE A 110 9.48 -1.41 0.12
N THR A 111 10.34 -1.85 1.03
CA THR A 111 10.71 -3.24 1.25
C THR A 111 10.31 -3.62 2.66
N PHE A 112 9.49 -4.66 2.80
CA PHE A 112 8.97 -5.12 4.09
C PHE A 112 9.54 -6.48 4.44
N PRO A 113 9.85 -6.71 5.72
CA PRO A 113 10.22 -8.04 6.18
C PRO A 113 8.99 -8.96 6.07
N ILE A 114 9.19 -10.22 5.67
CA ILE A 114 8.21 -11.27 6.00
C ILE A 114 8.41 -11.59 7.48
N ASP A 115 7.89 -10.74 8.36
CA ASP A 115 7.55 -11.19 9.71
C ASP A 115 6.15 -11.82 9.66
N GLN A 116 5.82 -12.57 10.69
CA GLN A 116 4.83 -13.62 10.60
C GLN A 116 3.38 -13.09 10.64
N SER A 117 3.13 -11.80 10.34
CA SER A 117 1.79 -11.19 10.22
C SER A 117 1.68 -10.18 9.07
N THR A 118 0.50 -10.07 8.45
CA THR A 118 0.14 -8.96 7.56
C THR A 118 -0.28 -7.76 8.40
N ASP A 119 0.68 -6.90 8.73
CA ASP A 119 0.42 -5.63 9.41
C ASP A 119 0.27 -4.48 8.42
N THR A 120 -0.43 -3.42 8.85
CA THR A 120 -0.46 -2.15 8.13
C THR A 120 0.77 -1.35 8.50
N TYR A 121 1.65 -1.13 7.52
CA TYR A 121 2.85 -0.32 7.69
C TYR A 121 2.53 1.15 7.49
N THR A 122 2.91 1.97 8.46
CA THR A 122 2.72 3.42 8.39
C THR A 122 4.02 4.13 8.10
N VAL A 123 4.01 4.99 7.08
CA VAL A 123 5.15 5.81 6.65
C VAL A 123 4.69 7.26 6.49
N TYR A 124 5.56 8.21 6.81
CA TYR A 124 5.28 9.64 6.63
C TYR A 124 6.13 10.23 5.52
N VAL A 125 5.51 10.80 4.49
CA VAL A 125 6.22 11.47 3.40
C VAL A 125 6.05 12.98 3.56
N TYR A 126 7.15 13.70 3.79
CA TYR A 126 7.11 15.15 3.94
C TYR A 126 7.40 15.85 2.61
N SER A 127 6.64 16.91 2.34
CA SER A 127 6.75 17.71 1.12
C SER A 127 6.22 19.12 1.40
N ASN A 128 6.99 20.14 1.05
CA ASN A 128 6.57 21.56 1.09
C ASN A 128 5.90 21.97 2.42
N GLY A 129 6.50 21.66 3.58
CA GLY A 129 5.95 22.12 4.87
C GLY A 129 4.90 21.20 5.50
N SER A 130 4.43 20.18 4.78
CA SER A 130 3.37 19.25 5.21
C SER A 130 3.83 17.80 5.11
N PHE A 131 3.14 16.90 5.81
CA PHE A 131 3.36 15.46 5.70
C PHE A 131 2.09 14.76 5.25
N ASP A 132 2.25 13.69 4.50
CA ASP A 132 1.21 12.72 4.21
C ASP A 132 1.49 11.42 4.97
N ARG A 133 0.45 10.85 5.56
CA ARG A 133 0.47 9.54 6.19
C ARG A 133 0.14 8.47 5.17
N PHE A 134 1.12 7.66 4.81
CA PHE A 134 0.97 6.48 3.97
C PHE A 134 0.72 5.28 4.88
N GLU A 135 -0.37 4.55 4.63
CA GLU A 135 -0.75 3.33 5.34
C GLU A 135 -0.81 2.22 4.29
N LEU A 136 0.19 1.33 4.30
CA LEU A 136 0.33 0.25 3.34
C LEU A 136 -0.01 -1.09 3.99
N LEU A 137 -1.04 -1.75 3.48
CA LEU A 137 -1.42 -3.11 3.84
C LEU A 137 -0.90 -4.07 2.77
N TYR A 138 -0.21 -5.11 3.21
CA TYR A 138 0.31 -6.16 2.35
C TYR A 138 -0.38 -7.51 2.59
N GLY A 139 -0.41 -8.33 1.55
CA GLY A 139 -0.75 -9.74 1.57
C GLY A 139 0.39 -10.55 0.99
N TYR A 140 0.55 -11.78 1.44
CA TYR A 140 1.56 -12.70 0.92
C TYR A 140 0.89 -13.81 0.12
N THR A 141 1.44 -14.22 -1.01
CA THR A 141 1.01 -15.43 -1.73
C THR A 141 2.24 -16.23 -2.15
N ASN A 142 2.09 -17.53 -2.40
CA ASN A 142 3.08 -18.34 -3.10
C ASN A 142 2.57 -18.81 -4.47
N ASP A 143 1.38 -18.34 -4.87
CA ASP A 143 0.85 -18.55 -6.20
C ASP A 143 1.81 -17.90 -7.20
N ALA A 144 2.23 -18.67 -8.21
CA ALA A 144 3.22 -18.31 -9.23
C ALA A 144 4.71 -18.24 -8.80
N VAL A 145 5.09 -18.59 -7.57
CA VAL A 145 6.52 -18.76 -7.23
C VAL A 145 6.98 -20.19 -7.53
N ASP A 146 7.84 -20.37 -8.54
CA ASP A 146 8.57 -21.64 -8.72
C ASP A 146 9.59 -21.82 -7.58
N GLY A 147 9.20 -22.49 -6.48
CA GLY A 147 10.11 -22.86 -5.39
C GLY A 147 9.58 -22.60 -3.97
N ASN A 148 10.46 -22.17 -3.05
CA ASN A 148 10.18 -21.95 -1.62
C ASN A 148 10.06 -20.45 -1.26
N GLY A 149 9.61 -19.60 -2.19
CA GLY A 149 9.51 -18.15 -1.99
C GLY A 149 8.06 -17.68 -1.82
N TRP A 150 7.92 -16.42 -1.44
CA TRP A 150 6.63 -15.73 -1.31
C TRP A 150 6.65 -14.46 -2.13
N TYR A 151 5.49 -14.11 -2.69
CA TYR A 151 5.19 -12.83 -3.30
C TYR A 151 4.40 -11.93 -2.35
N THR A 152 4.75 -10.65 -2.33
CA THR A 152 4.01 -9.62 -1.59
C THR A 152 3.12 -8.83 -2.54
N HIS A 153 1.87 -8.57 -2.15
CA HIS A 153 0.94 -7.70 -2.87
C HIS A 153 0.50 -6.53 -1.98
N VAL A 154 0.40 -5.34 -2.55
CA VAL A 154 -0.23 -4.16 -1.95
C VAL A 154 -1.75 -4.35 -2.00
N LEU A 155 -2.32 -4.80 -0.89
CA LEU A 155 -3.77 -4.94 -0.76
C LEU A 155 -4.46 -3.59 -0.62
N SER A 156 -3.78 -2.63 0.01
CA SER A 156 -4.29 -1.28 0.14
C SER A 156 -3.17 -0.30 0.44
N LEU A 157 -3.09 0.76 -0.36
CA LEU A 157 -2.44 2.00 0.02
C LEU A 157 -3.54 3.00 0.39
N LYS A 158 -3.45 3.56 1.60
CA LYS A 158 -4.20 4.75 1.99
C LYS A 158 -3.24 5.90 2.24
N ILE A 159 -3.62 7.09 1.78
CA ILE A 159 -2.91 8.33 2.07
C ILE A 159 -3.85 9.24 2.86
N ASN A 160 -3.43 9.61 4.07
CA ASN A 160 -4.25 10.38 5.01
C ASN A 160 -5.63 9.74 5.26
N GLY A 161 -5.69 8.40 5.29
CA GLY A 161 -6.92 7.63 5.48
C GLY A 161 -7.80 7.44 4.23
N GLN A 162 -7.47 8.09 3.11
CA GLN A 162 -8.16 7.89 1.83
C GLN A 162 -7.49 6.76 1.05
N HIS A 163 -8.27 5.81 0.53
CA HIS A 163 -7.73 4.78 -0.36
C HIS A 163 -7.25 5.37 -1.68
N VAL A 164 -6.09 4.91 -2.14
CA VAL A 164 -5.39 5.49 -3.29
C VAL A 164 -4.99 4.44 -4.32
N TYR A 165 -4.58 3.24 -3.90
CA TYR A 165 -4.07 2.21 -4.80
C TYR A 165 -4.21 0.81 -4.18
N SER A 166 -4.44 -0.20 -5.00
CA SER A 166 -4.21 -1.63 -4.67
C SER A 166 -3.87 -2.44 -5.92
N ASP A 167 -3.16 -3.56 -5.75
CA ASP A 167 -2.87 -4.46 -6.87
C ASP A 167 -4.13 -5.16 -7.42
N GLU A 168 -5.13 -5.38 -6.55
CA GLU A 168 -6.40 -6.03 -6.91
C GLU A 168 -7.19 -5.26 -7.96
N GLU A 169 -7.04 -3.94 -8.02
CA GLU A 169 -7.71 -3.09 -9.01
C GLU A 169 -7.25 -3.38 -10.44
N LYS A 170 -6.15 -4.14 -10.62
CA LYS A 170 -5.49 -4.40 -11.90
C LYS A 170 -5.07 -5.88 -12.06
N ARG A 171 -5.89 -6.82 -11.55
CA ARG A 171 -5.69 -8.30 -11.52
C ARG A 171 -5.14 -8.99 -12.78
N ASP A 172 -5.19 -8.36 -13.95
CA ASP A 172 -4.72 -8.95 -15.22
C ASP A 172 -3.22 -8.69 -15.50
N ALA A 173 -2.52 -7.95 -14.65
CA ALA A 173 -1.10 -7.68 -14.81
C ALA A 173 -0.26 -8.73 -14.08
N GLU A 174 0.23 -9.75 -14.79
CA GLU A 174 1.30 -10.67 -14.32
C GLU A 174 2.67 -9.96 -14.16
N SER A 175 2.68 -8.62 -14.24
CA SER A 175 3.85 -7.76 -14.26
C SER A 175 4.52 -7.64 -12.90
N ALA A 176 5.81 -7.93 -12.87
CA ALA A 176 6.64 -7.84 -11.67
C ALA A 176 7.01 -6.39 -11.28
N TYR A 177 6.60 -5.39 -12.06
CA TYR A 177 6.94 -3.98 -11.86
C TYR A 177 5.72 -3.09 -12.09
N CYS A 178 5.50 -2.13 -11.18
CA CYS A 178 4.43 -1.17 -11.30
C CYS A 178 4.93 0.24 -10.97
N LYS A 179 4.61 1.22 -11.81
CA LYS A 179 4.84 2.64 -11.54
C LYS A 179 3.51 3.25 -11.11
N VAL A 180 3.45 3.86 -9.94
CA VAL A 180 2.25 4.52 -9.42
C VAL A 180 2.55 6.00 -9.24
N TYR A 181 1.84 6.85 -9.98
CA TYR A 181 1.93 8.30 -9.91
C TYR A 181 0.90 8.85 -8.93
N LEU A 182 1.42 9.41 -7.84
CA LEU A 182 0.67 9.98 -6.73
C LEU A 182 0.76 11.50 -6.79
N ARG A 183 -0.36 12.16 -7.06
CA ARG A 183 -0.42 13.62 -7.14
C ARG A 183 -0.92 14.24 -5.85
N LYS A 184 -0.09 15.06 -5.21
CA LYS A 184 -0.47 15.89 -4.07
C LYS A 184 -1.10 17.20 -4.55
N SER A 185 -2.20 17.59 -3.91
CA SER A 185 -2.87 18.89 -4.06
C SER A 185 -3.41 19.38 -2.72
N ASP A 186 -3.94 20.60 -2.69
CA ASP A 186 -4.65 21.13 -1.51
C ASP A 186 -5.88 20.29 -1.12
N ALA A 187 -6.46 19.54 -2.07
CA ALA A 187 -7.59 18.65 -1.84
C ALA A 187 -7.19 17.28 -1.28
N GLY A 188 -5.90 17.00 -1.17
CA GLY A 188 -5.35 15.70 -0.77
C GLY A 188 -4.50 15.06 -1.86
N THR A 189 -4.08 13.83 -1.59
CA THR A 189 -3.21 13.04 -2.47
C THR A 189 -3.99 11.87 -3.07
N GLN A 190 -3.86 11.68 -4.37
CA GLN A 190 -4.60 10.66 -5.13
C GLN A 190 -3.69 9.99 -6.17
N GLU A 191 -3.99 8.76 -6.54
CA GLU A 191 -3.43 8.14 -7.74
C GLU A 191 -3.96 8.86 -8.96
N VAL A 192 -3.07 9.18 -9.89
CA VAL A 192 -3.46 9.73 -11.21
C VAL A 192 -3.19 8.76 -12.35
N TRP A 193 -2.25 7.82 -12.18
CA TRP A 193 -1.90 6.80 -13.16
C TRP A 193 -1.07 5.69 -12.49
N SER A 194 -1.41 4.42 -12.75
CA SER A 194 -0.53 3.25 -12.62
C SER A 194 -0.16 2.60 -13.97
N GLU A 195 1.12 2.33 -14.20
CA GLU A 195 1.66 1.56 -15.33
C GLU A 195 2.25 0.24 -14.84
N TYR A 196 2.02 -0.85 -15.57
CA TYR A 196 2.52 -2.20 -15.27
C TYR A 196 3.42 -2.63 -16.43
N ASP A 197 4.66 -3.03 -16.11
CA ASP A 197 5.68 -3.43 -17.09
C ASP A 197 5.82 -4.96 -17.19
#